data_AF-A0A974NTB9-F1
#
_entry.id   AF-A0A974NTB9-F1
#
_cell.length_a   1.000
_cell.length_b   1.000
_cell.length_c   1.000
_cell.angle_alpha   90.00
_cell.angle_beta   90.00
_cell.angle_gamma   90.00
#
_symmetry.space_group_name_H-M   'P 1'
#
loop_
_entity.id
_entity.type
_entity.pdbx_description
1 polymer ?
#
loop_
_entity_poly.entity_id
_entity_poly.type
_entity_poly.pdbx_seq_one_letter_code
_entity_poly.pdbx_strand_id
1 'polypeptide(L)'
;MLVRHSDKHSAESVYSDILSDTFTAHAKGAAEGGETGVHIFLSLAPEAAIPNRYTCIIEKAAGISVTTIRRFLNRLIHDEYDEDPTSFSYPHPGGQRTRAGKVAMERCLPRLEIDGRPSQRLADDVQNGRLTGIVLKRAVPHTPVGGVPFITQKEATLRLEIDQGHLTANIWGDVRRALAAEAGTYPSAQIGIKLPARKKTVSLEVDTATGSPLNEMYFQSFDVVNINPRWRSRLDRWFAISSRACCRF
;
A
#
# COMPACT_ATOMS: atom_id res chain seq x y z
N MET A 1 -7.99 -12.78 8.79
CA MET A 1 -8.88 -13.21 7.69
C MET A 1 -8.06 -13.87 6.60
N LEU A 2 -8.57 -14.91 5.95
CA LEU A 2 -7.95 -15.52 4.76
C LEU A 2 -8.74 -15.10 3.52
N VAL A 3 -8.07 -14.55 2.51
CA VAL A 3 -8.66 -14.24 1.21
C VAL A 3 -8.07 -15.18 0.18
N ARG A 4 -8.94 -15.89 -0.55
CA ARG A 4 -8.53 -16.82 -1.62
C ARG A 4 -8.95 -16.25 -2.96
N HIS A 5 -8.05 -16.33 -3.93
CA HIS A 5 -8.27 -15.94 -5.31
C HIS A 5 -8.02 -17.16 -6.20
N SER A 6 -8.99 -17.50 -7.04
CA SER A 6 -8.87 -18.56 -8.02
C SER A 6 -8.85 -17.96 -9.42
N ASP A 7 -7.81 -18.27 -10.19
CA ASP A 7 -7.63 -17.76 -11.55
C ASP A 7 -7.57 -18.92 -12.54
N LYS A 8 -8.56 -18.99 -13.45
CA LYS A 8 -8.59 -20.00 -14.51
C LYS A 8 -7.47 -19.83 -15.52
N HIS A 9 -6.96 -18.61 -15.71
CA HIS A 9 -5.91 -18.28 -16.68
C HIS A 9 -4.50 -18.38 -16.10
N SER A 10 -4.37 -18.72 -14.82
CA SER A 10 -3.07 -19.04 -14.21
C SER A 10 -2.35 -20.16 -14.96
N ALA A 11 -1.04 -20.29 -14.78
CA ALA A 11 -0.30 -21.43 -15.31
C ALA A 11 -0.74 -22.74 -14.63
N GLU A 12 -0.50 -23.85 -15.32
CA GLU A 12 -0.61 -25.18 -14.73
C GLU A 12 0.40 -25.37 -13.59
N SER A 13 0.10 -26.27 -12.66
CA SER A 13 1.06 -26.62 -11.59
C SER A 13 2.16 -27.49 -12.18
N VAL A 14 3.42 -27.06 -12.03
CA VAL A 14 4.58 -27.77 -12.55
C VAL A 14 5.50 -28.14 -11.39
N TYR A 15 5.86 -29.42 -11.30
CA TYR A 15 6.89 -29.92 -10.38
C TYR A 15 8.12 -30.33 -11.18
N SER A 16 9.27 -29.78 -10.83
CA SER A 16 10.54 -30.08 -11.48
C SER A 16 11.42 -30.93 -10.56
N ASP A 17 12.01 -31.98 -11.11
CA ASP A 17 13.11 -32.70 -10.49
C ASP A 17 14.43 -32.20 -11.10
N ILE A 18 15.16 -31.43 -10.29
CA ILE A 18 16.40 -30.77 -10.70
C ILE A 18 17.51 -31.80 -11.00
N LEU A 19 17.48 -32.97 -10.35
CA LEU A 19 18.53 -33.98 -10.51
C LEU A 19 18.34 -34.78 -11.80
N SER A 20 17.09 -35.04 -12.19
CA SER A 20 16.77 -35.75 -13.44
C SER A 20 16.54 -34.83 -14.64
N ASP A 21 16.54 -33.51 -14.43
CA ASP A 21 16.20 -32.49 -15.45
C ASP A 21 14.84 -32.75 -16.12
N THR A 22 13.87 -33.23 -15.34
CA THR A 22 12.51 -33.51 -15.81
C THR A 22 11.48 -32.65 -15.08
N PHE A 23 10.32 -32.46 -15.70
CA PHE A 23 9.19 -31.81 -15.06
C PHE A 23 7.88 -32.55 -15.35
N THR A 24 6.97 -32.52 -14.37
CA THR A 24 5.59 -33.02 -14.50
C THR A 24 4.64 -31.84 -14.38
N ALA A 25 3.82 -31.63 -15.42
CA ALA A 25 2.76 -30.65 -15.42
C ALA A 25 1.42 -31.31 -15.05
N HIS A 26 0.69 -30.71 -14.11
CA HIS A 26 -0.65 -31.12 -13.74
C HIS A 26 -1.65 -30.18 -14.39
N ALA A 27 -2.32 -30.67 -15.43
CA ALA A 27 -3.33 -29.89 -16.14
C ALA A 27 -4.60 -29.68 -15.29
N LYS A 28 -5.07 -28.45 -15.25
CA LYS A 28 -6.35 -28.03 -14.66
C LYS A 28 -7.51 -28.57 -15.46
N GLY A 29 -8.56 -28.99 -14.76
CA GLY A 29 -9.87 -29.22 -15.34
C GLY A 29 -10.52 -27.93 -15.85
N ALA A 30 -11.56 -28.06 -16.70
CA ALA A 30 -12.23 -26.91 -17.33
C ALA A 30 -12.87 -25.91 -16.32
N ALA A 31 -13.18 -26.37 -15.11
CA ALA A 31 -13.72 -25.54 -14.04
C ALA A 31 -12.66 -25.12 -13.01
N GLU A 32 -11.46 -25.67 -13.08
CA GLU A 32 -10.40 -25.45 -12.09
C GLU A 32 -9.61 -24.18 -12.41
N GLY A 33 -9.19 -23.50 -11.34
CA GLY A 33 -8.31 -22.34 -11.41
C GLY A 33 -7.17 -22.51 -10.44
N GLY A 34 -6.01 -21.95 -10.77
CA GLY A 34 -4.89 -21.86 -9.84
C GLY A 34 -5.30 -21.04 -8.64
N GLU A 35 -5.12 -21.61 -7.46
CA GLU A 35 -5.55 -21.00 -6.21
C GLU A 35 -4.38 -20.30 -5.53
N THR A 36 -4.61 -19.09 -5.05
CA THR A 36 -3.69 -18.34 -4.19
C THR A 36 -4.44 -17.85 -2.97
N GLY A 37 -3.83 -17.95 -1.80
CA GLY A 37 -4.37 -17.41 -0.55
C GLY A 37 -3.47 -16.30 0.01
N VAL A 38 -4.06 -15.34 0.69
CA VAL A 38 -3.36 -14.34 1.48
C VAL A 38 -4.01 -14.18 2.85
N HIS A 39 -3.19 -14.18 3.91
CA HIS A 39 -3.64 -13.77 5.23
C HIS A 39 -3.60 -12.26 5.39
N ILE A 40 -4.70 -11.70 5.88
CA ILE A 40 -4.85 -10.29 6.23
C ILE A 40 -5.16 -10.21 7.73
N PHE A 41 -4.34 -9.47 8.47
CA PHE A 41 -4.57 -9.16 9.87
C PHE A 41 -4.89 -7.67 9.98
N LEU A 42 -6.03 -7.35 10.59
CA LEU A 42 -6.51 -5.98 10.78
C LEU A 42 -6.65 -5.72 12.28
N SER A 43 -6.01 -4.66 12.76
CA SER A 43 -6.30 -4.10 14.07
C SER A 43 -7.59 -3.30 13.98
N LEU A 44 -8.56 -3.63 14.83
CA LEU A 44 -9.77 -2.81 15.00
C LEU A 44 -9.54 -1.63 15.96
N ALA A 45 -8.38 -1.58 16.63
CA ALA A 45 -7.96 -0.43 17.38
C ALA A 45 -7.24 0.56 16.43
N PRO A 46 -7.63 1.84 16.44
CA PRO A 46 -6.94 2.86 15.66
C PRO A 46 -5.52 3.07 16.18
N GLU A 47 -4.64 3.57 15.33
CA GLU A 47 -3.30 3.95 15.69
C GLU A 47 -3.31 5.12 16.70
N ALA A 48 -2.37 5.10 17.64
CA ALA A 48 -2.27 6.15 18.64
C ALA A 48 -2.12 7.53 17.96
N ALA A 49 -2.92 8.49 18.42
CA ALA A 49 -2.92 9.88 17.95
C ALA A 49 -3.37 10.12 16.49
N ILE A 50 -3.78 9.10 15.73
CA ILE A 50 -4.26 9.27 14.35
C ILE A 50 -5.66 8.64 14.22
N PRO A 51 -6.74 9.45 14.27
CA PRO A 51 -8.09 8.92 14.12
C PRO A 51 -8.27 8.29 12.74
N ASN A 52 -9.10 7.23 12.68
CA ASN A 52 -9.45 6.52 11.46
C ASN A 52 -8.28 5.88 10.69
N ARG A 53 -7.10 5.76 11.31
CA ARG A 53 -5.98 4.97 10.79
C ARG A 53 -5.88 3.67 11.57
N TYR A 54 -5.83 2.55 10.87
CA TYR A 54 -5.80 1.22 11.48
C TYR A 54 -4.59 0.45 10.98
N THR A 55 -4.09 -0.47 11.80
CA THR A 55 -2.93 -1.30 11.41
C THR A 55 -3.41 -2.50 10.60
N CYS A 56 -2.82 -2.69 9.42
CA CYS A 56 -3.02 -3.86 8.60
C CYS A 56 -1.68 -4.56 8.31
N ILE A 57 -1.70 -5.89 8.40
CA ILE A 57 -0.59 -6.74 8.00
C ILE A 57 -1.10 -7.63 6.87
N ILE A 58 -0.43 -7.55 5.73
CA ILE A 58 -0.79 -8.31 4.53
C ILE A 58 0.35 -9.27 4.25
N GLU A 59 0.04 -10.56 4.24
CA GLU A 59 0.97 -11.58 3.75
C GLU A 59 1.30 -11.34 2.27
N LYS A 60 2.56 -11.48 1.89
CA LYS A 60 2.94 -11.34 0.49
C LYS A 60 2.68 -12.66 -0.25
N ALA A 61 1.71 -12.65 -1.17
CA ALA A 61 1.40 -13.78 -2.05
C ALA A 61 1.48 -13.35 -3.53
N ALA A 62 1.99 -14.24 -4.40
CA ALA A 62 2.02 -13.99 -5.83
C ALA A 62 0.60 -13.94 -6.40
N GLY A 63 0.31 -13.02 -7.32
CA GLY A 63 -1.02 -12.93 -7.95
C GLY A 63 -2.09 -12.19 -7.13
N ILE A 64 -1.86 -11.89 -5.86
CA ILE A 64 -2.77 -11.05 -5.06
C ILE A 64 -2.12 -9.70 -4.76
N SER A 65 -2.51 -8.68 -5.53
CA SER A 65 -2.04 -7.32 -5.30
C SER A 65 -2.75 -6.66 -4.12
N VAL A 66 -2.11 -5.68 -3.49
CA VAL A 66 -2.78 -4.85 -2.47
C VAL A 66 -3.96 -4.07 -3.04
N THR A 67 -3.92 -3.70 -4.32
CA THR A 67 -5.07 -3.09 -4.99
C THR A 67 -6.28 -4.05 -4.99
N THR A 68 -6.04 -5.35 -5.21
CA THR A 68 -7.08 -6.39 -5.14
C THR A 68 -7.64 -6.48 -3.72
N ILE A 69 -6.76 -6.51 -2.71
CA ILE A 69 -7.16 -6.56 -1.30
C ILE A 69 -7.98 -5.32 -0.92
N ARG A 70 -7.53 -4.11 -1.29
CA ARG A 70 -8.24 -2.86 -1.04
C ARG A 70 -9.63 -2.87 -1.68
N ARG A 71 -9.76 -3.34 -2.92
CA ARG A 71 -11.06 -3.47 -3.60
C ARG A 71 -11.97 -4.45 -2.86
N PHE A 72 -11.43 -5.58 -2.43
CA PHE A 72 -12.17 -6.57 -1.65
C PHE A 72 -12.66 -6.00 -0.32
N LEU A 73 -11.80 -5.35 0.46
CA LEU A 73 -12.19 -4.74 1.74
C LEU A 73 -13.22 -3.61 1.56
N ASN A 74 -13.05 -2.76 0.54
CA ASN A 74 -14.05 -1.74 0.21
C ASN A 74 -15.39 -2.35 -0.22
N ARG A 75 -15.37 -3.51 -0.88
CA ARG A 75 -16.60 -4.23 -1.22
C ARG A 75 -17.32 -4.72 0.04
N LEU A 76 -16.60 -5.28 1.01
CA LEU A 76 -17.19 -5.70 2.30
C LEU A 76 -17.85 -4.53 3.04
N ILE A 77 -17.21 -3.36 3.04
CA ILE A 77 -17.79 -2.14 3.62
C ILE A 77 -19.04 -1.70 2.87
N HIS A 78 -19.01 -1.79 1.53
CA HIS A 78 -20.16 -1.45 0.71
C HIS A 78 -21.34 -2.39 0.97
N ASP A 79 -21.07 -3.70 1.12
CA ASP A 79 -22.10 -4.68 1.46
C ASP A 79 -22.71 -4.37 2.84
N GLU A 80 -21.89 -4.11 3.87
CA GLU A 80 -22.38 -3.68 5.20
C GLU A 80 -23.17 -2.38 5.13
N TYR A 81 -22.70 -1.41 4.34
CA TYR A 81 -23.41 -0.16 4.13
C TYR A 81 -24.80 -0.45 3.55
N ASP A 82 -24.93 -1.29 2.52
CA ASP A 82 -26.22 -1.60 1.90
C ASP A 82 -27.16 -2.38 2.83
N GLU A 83 -26.62 -3.28 3.67
CA GLU A 83 -27.39 -4.15 4.57
C GLU A 83 -27.90 -3.44 5.83
N ASP A 84 -27.10 -2.58 6.48
CA ASP A 84 -27.50 -1.85 7.69
C ASP A 84 -27.66 -0.33 7.42
N PRO A 85 -28.90 0.19 7.41
CA PRO A 85 -29.15 1.62 7.20
C PRO A 85 -28.71 2.52 8.36
N THR A 86 -28.37 1.94 9.52
CA THR A 86 -27.87 2.67 10.69
C THR A 86 -26.34 2.74 10.75
N SER A 87 -25.66 1.91 9.94
CA SER A 87 -24.21 1.91 9.82
C SER A 87 -23.68 3.22 9.22
N PHE A 88 -22.41 3.53 9.52
CA PHE A 88 -21.63 4.61 8.89
C PHE A 88 -22.32 5.99 8.85
N SER A 89 -22.91 6.38 9.99
CA SER A 89 -23.47 7.72 10.19
C SER A 89 -22.44 8.66 10.81
N TYR A 90 -22.20 9.80 10.18
CA TYR A 90 -21.23 10.81 10.61
C TYR A 90 -21.88 12.17 10.81
N PRO A 91 -21.32 13.07 11.63
CA PRO A 91 -21.80 14.44 11.73
C PRO A 91 -21.76 15.13 10.36
N HIS A 92 -22.87 15.76 9.96
CA HIS A 92 -22.97 16.47 8.69
C HIS A 92 -21.85 17.53 8.59
N PRO A 93 -21.05 17.57 7.50
CA PRO A 93 -19.85 18.41 7.41
C PRO A 93 -20.14 19.91 7.52
N GLY A 94 -21.32 20.34 7.06
CA GLY A 94 -21.82 21.71 7.24
C GLY A 94 -22.27 22.08 8.66
N GLY A 95 -22.14 21.18 9.65
CA GLY A 95 -22.53 21.44 11.04
C GLY A 95 -24.03 21.66 11.25
N GLN A 96 -24.86 21.20 10.32
CA GLN A 96 -26.32 21.35 10.39
C GLN A 96 -26.83 20.75 11.70
N ARG A 97 -27.84 21.39 12.29
CA ARG A 97 -28.47 20.92 13.52
C ARG A 97 -29.92 20.53 13.25
N THR A 98 -30.33 19.44 13.85
CA THR A 98 -31.73 19.02 13.95
C THR A 98 -32.54 20.07 14.70
N ARG A 99 -33.88 20.04 14.57
CA ARG A 99 -34.79 20.93 15.33
C ARG A 99 -34.62 20.82 16.85
N ALA A 100 -34.09 19.70 17.34
CA ALA A 100 -33.77 19.46 18.75
C ALA A 100 -32.39 19.98 19.17
N GLY A 101 -31.69 20.73 18.31
CA GLY A 101 -30.38 21.32 18.59
C GLY A 101 -29.19 20.36 18.53
N LYS A 102 -29.41 19.06 18.26
CA LYS A 102 -28.33 18.06 18.04
C LYS A 102 -27.75 18.19 16.64
N VAL A 103 -26.47 17.89 16.46
CA VAL A 103 -25.83 17.82 15.13
C VAL A 103 -26.55 16.77 14.28
N ALA A 104 -26.92 17.16 13.06
CA ALA A 104 -27.52 16.27 12.09
C ALA A 104 -26.47 15.22 11.67
N MET A 105 -26.88 13.97 11.65
CA MET A 105 -26.05 12.87 11.18
C MET A 105 -26.40 12.58 9.73
N GLU A 106 -25.40 12.36 8.90
CA GLU A 106 -25.53 11.98 7.50
C GLU A 106 -24.86 10.61 7.30
N ARG A 107 -25.52 9.75 6.53
CA ARG A 107 -24.98 8.43 6.20
C ARG A 107 -24.03 8.57 5.02
N CYS A 108 -22.81 8.08 5.19
CA CYS A 108 -21.76 8.17 4.17
C CYS A 108 -21.07 6.82 4.02
N LEU A 109 -20.83 6.39 2.78
CA LEU A 109 -20.05 5.18 2.50
C LEU A 109 -18.56 5.47 2.75
N PRO A 110 -17.92 4.87 3.77
CA PRO A 110 -16.50 5.08 3.97
C PRO A 110 -15.70 4.32 2.90
N ARG A 111 -14.52 4.86 2.59
CA ARG A 111 -13.58 4.25 1.66
C ARG A 111 -12.26 4.00 2.36
N LEU A 112 -11.82 2.75 2.32
CA LEU A 112 -10.49 2.35 2.78
C LEU A 112 -9.47 2.62 1.68
N GLU A 113 -8.38 3.27 2.10
CA GLU A 113 -7.13 3.31 1.36
C GLU A 113 -6.08 2.49 2.12
N ILE A 114 -5.09 1.97 1.39
CA ILE A 114 -4.01 1.15 1.95
C ILE A 114 -2.69 1.71 1.44
N ASP A 115 -1.92 2.32 2.33
CA ASP A 115 -0.65 2.99 2.08
C ASP A 115 0.53 2.16 2.62
N GLY A 116 1.76 2.36 2.14
CA GLY A 116 2.92 1.62 2.65
C GLY A 116 3.49 2.25 3.93
N ARG A 117 3.78 1.47 4.99
CA ARG A 117 4.57 2.01 6.11
C ARG A 117 6.04 2.11 5.73
N PRO A 118 6.67 3.28 5.89
CA PRO A 118 8.11 3.42 5.74
C PRO A 118 8.86 2.37 6.58
N SER A 119 9.69 1.56 5.95
CA SER A 119 10.64 0.69 6.63
C SER A 119 11.73 1.51 7.33
N GLN A 120 12.30 0.97 8.41
CA GLN A 120 13.48 1.56 9.03
C GLN A 120 14.64 1.70 8.02
N ARG A 121 14.76 0.71 7.13
CA ARG A 121 15.71 0.75 6.00
C ARG A 121 15.59 2.00 5.15
N LEU A 122 14.37 2.51 4.90
CA LEU A 122 14.21 3.76 4.16
C LEU A 122 14.86 4.92 4.89
N ALA A 123 14.57 5.06 6.18
CA ALA A 123 15.18 6.11 7.00
C ALA A 123 16.72 5.96 7.01
N ASP A 124 17.23 4.74 7.14
CA ASP A 124 18.66 4.47 7.14
C ASP A 124 19.32 4.76 5.79
N ASP A 125 18.68 4.39 4.67
CA ASP A 125 19.19 4.63 3.31
C ASP A 125 19.15 6.14 2.96
N VAL A 126 18.15 6.88 3.45
CA VAL A 126 18.09 8.35 3.32
C VAL A 126 19.14 9.02 4.20
N GLN A 127 19.30 8.57 5.44
CA GLN A 127 20.18 9.18 6.43
C GLN A 127 21.66 8.94 6.11
N ASN A 128 22.00 7.72 5.68
CA ASN A 128 23.39 7.33 5.42
C ASN A 128 23.76 7.38 3.93
N GLY A 129 22.77 7.46 3.04
CA GLY A 129 22.98 7.63 1.61
C GLY A 129 23.21 9.08 1.21
N ARG A 130 23.29 9.31 -0.11
CA ARG A 130 23.34 10.65 -0.69
C ARG A 130 22.07 10.90 -1.48
N LEU A 131 21.28 11.89 -1.07
CA LEU A 131 20.15 12.33 -1.87
C LEU A 131 20.63 12.94 -3.19
N THR A 132 20.10 12.46 -4.30
CA THR A 132 20.48 12.91 -5.65
C THR A 132 19.52 13.94 -6.22
N GLY A 133 18.31 14.06 -5.65
CA GLY A 133 17.30 15.03 -6.07
C GLY A 133 15.90 14.62 -5.60
N ILE A 134 15.01 15.61 -5.54
CA ILE A 134 13.59 15.41 -5.24
C ILE A 134 12.78 16.04 -6.37
N VAL A 135 11.80 15.30 -6.89
CA VAL A 135 10.89 15.77 -7.94
C VAL A 135 9.46 15.62 -7.44
N LEU A 136 8.78 16.74 -7.20
CA LEU A 136 7.35 16.76 -6.89
C LEU A 136 6.56 16.62 -8.20
N LYS A 137 5.47 15.86 -8.17
CA LYS A 137 4.66 15.55 -9.35
C LYS A 137 3.20 15.85 -9.08
N ARG A 138 2.54 16.40 -10.10
CA ARG A 138 1.07 16.49 -10.15
C ARG A 138 0.58 16.11 -11.54
N ALA A 139 -0.52 15.37 -11.57
CA ALA A 139 -1.25 15.14 -12.81
C ALA A 139 -1.86 16.47 -13.28
N VAL A 140 -1.82 16.72 -14.58
CA VAL A 140 -2.49 17.86 -15.21
C VAL A 140 -3.66 17.30 -16.02
N PRO A 141 -4.84 17.94 -15.99
CA PRO A 141 -5.93 17.59 -16.90
C PRO A 141 -5.43 17.56 -18.36
N HIS A 142 -6.01 16.70 -19.19
CA HIS A 142 -5.63 16.58 -20.61
C HIS A 142 -5.92 17.90 -21.35
N THR A 143 -4.95 18.81 -21.31
CA THR A 143 -5.00 20.10 -21.99
C THR A 143 -4.10 20.05 -23.21
N PRO A 144 -4.61 20.37 -24.42
CA PRO A 144 -3.81 20.47 -25.62
C PRO A 144 -2.69 21.50 -25.47
N VAL A 145 -1.48 21.17 -25.88
CA VAL A 145 -0.31 22.05 -25.83
C VAL A 145 -0.17 22.75 -27.19
N GLY A 146 -0.08 24.08 -27.16
CA GLY A 146 0.14 24.87 -28.39
C GLY A 146 -0.99 24.78 -29.41
N GLY A 147 -2.21 24.47 -28.98
CA GLY A 147 -3.37 24.29 -29.87
C GLY A 147 -3.35 23.00 -30.69
N VAL A 148 -2.39 22.09 -30.43
CA VAL A 148 -2.27 20.82 -31.15
C VAL A 148 -3.04 19.73 -30.39
N PRO A 149 -4.13 19.17 -30.94
CA PRO A 149 -5.06 18.31 -30.19
C PRO A 149 -4.50 16.94 -29.82
N PHE A 150 -3.46 16.45 -30.52
CA PHE A 150 -2.83 15.16 -30.24
C PHE A 150 -1.65 15.26 -29.25
N ILE A 151 -1.29 16.47 -28.80
CA ILE A 151 -0.23 16.68 -27.81
C ILE A 151 -0.89 17.21 -26.54
N THR A 152 -0.99 16.38 -25.51
CA THR A 152 -1.57 16.77 -24.22
C THR A 152 -0.52 16.81 -23.13
N GLN A 153 -0.59 17.81 -22.26
CA GLN A 153 0.19 17.80 -21.03
C GLN A 153 -0.35 16.71 -20.09
N LYS A 154 0.53 15.79 -19.67
CA LYS A 154 0.17 14.69 -18.75
C LYS A 154 0.51 15.01 -17.29
N GLU A 155 1.67 15.62 -17.05
CA GLU A 155 2.12 15.95 -15.70
C GLU A 155 2.80 17.33 -15.66
N ALA A 156 2.85 17.90 -14.47
CA ALA A 156 3.70 19.03 -14.13
C ALA A 156 4.61 18.62 -12.97
N THR A 157 5.88 18.99 -13.05
CA THR A 157 6.89 18.60 -12.06
C THR A 157 7.63 19.80 -11.51
N LEU A 158 7.87 19.82 -10.20
CA LEU A 158 8.78 20.76 -9.55
C LEU A 158 10.03 20.00 -9.10
N ARG A 159 11.19 20.39 -9.60
CA ARG A 159 12.48 19.80 -9.21
C ARG A 159 13.08 20.63 -8.09
N LEU A 160 13.38 19.98 -6.97
CA LEU A 160 14.03 20.59 -5.83
C LEU A 160 15.52 20.22 -5.86
N GLU A 161 16.35 21.25 -5.69
CA GLU A 161 17.78 21.07 -5.49
C GLU A 161 18.07 20.82 -4.01
N ILE A 162 19.10 20.01 -3.74
CA ILE A 162 19.46 19.62 -2.38
C ILE A 162 20.83 20.21 -2.07
N ASP A 163 20.83 21.18 -1.17
CA ASP A 163 22.07 21.73 -0.63
C ASP A 163 22.71 20.72 0.33
N GLN A 164 23.75 20.06 -0.15
CA GLN A 164 24.48 19.04 0.59
C GLN A 164 25.28 19.62 1.77
N GLY A 165 25.54 20.93 1.78
CA GLY A 165 26.32 21.60 2.83
C GLY A 165 25.51 21.87 4.11
N HIS A 166 24.18 21.83 4.03
CA HIS A 166 23.26 22.20 5.12
C HIS A 166 22.33 21.04 5.55
N LEU A 167 22.77 19.79 5.34
CA LEU A 167 22.00 18.63 5.78
C LEU A 167 22.00 18.52 7.31
N THR A 168 20.83 18.22 7.89
CA THR A 168 20.66 18.04 9.33
C THR A 168 20.89 16.58 9.74
N ALA A 169 20.88 16.31 11.05
CA ALA A 169 20.94 14.96 11.58
C ALA A 169 19.65 14.13 11.35
N ASN A 170 18.54 14.76 10.94
CA ASN A 170 17.26 14.09 10.69
C ASN A 170 16.78 14.39 9.27
N ILE A 171 17.57 13.93 8.29
CA ILE A 171 17.35 14.23 6.86
C ILE A 171 15.94 13.80 6.44
N TRP A 172 15.52 12.60 6.82
CA TRP A 172 14.21 12.08 6.44
C TRP A 172 13.06 12.88 7.06
N GLY A 173 13.17 13.29 8.33
CA GLY A 173 12.17 14.13 8.97
C GLY A 173 12.00 15.48 8.30
N ASP A 174 13.10 16.09 7.85
CA ASP A 174 13.07 17.38 7.15
C ASP A 174 12.55 17.24 5.72
N VAL A 175 12.93 16.18 5.00
CA VAL A 175 12.34 15.85 3.68
C VAL A 175 10.83 15.67 3.81
N ARG A 176 10.35 14.88 4.77
CA ARG A 176 8.90 14.68 4.99
C ARG A 176 8.18 16.00 5.27
N ARG A 177 8.78 16.89 6.06
CA ARG A 177 8.20 18.21 6.35
C ARG A 177 8.11 19.08 5.11
N ALA A 178 9.16 19.10 4.28
CA ALA A 178 9.18 19.83 3.03
C ALA A 178 8.13 19.30 2.03
N LEU A 179 7.98 17.97 1.94
CA LEU A 179 6.94 17.36 1.09
C LEU A 179 5.53 17.70 1.58
N ALA A 180 5.29 17.62 2.89
CA ALA A 180 3.97 17.90 3.46
C ALA A 180 3.53 19.35 3.24
N ALA A 181 4.46 20.31 3.18
CA ALA A 181 4.17 21.71 2.87
C ALA A 181 3.62 21.90 1.44
N GLU A 182 4.00 21.03 0.50
CA GLU A 182 3.61 21.09 -0.91
C GLU A 182 2.48 20.11 -1.28
N ALA A 183 1.99 19.34 -0.31
CA ALA A 183 1.05 18.24 -0.54
C ALA A 183 -0.29 18.67 -1.16
N GLY A 184 -0.71 19.92 -0.92
CA GLY A 184 -1.92 20.48 -1.53
C GLY A 184 -1.82 20.69 -3.05
N THR A 185 -0.60 20.83 -3.58
CA THR A 185 -0.36 21.10 -5.01
C THR A 185 0.21 19.89 -5.73
N TYR A 186 1.08 19.14 -5.07
CA TYR A 186 1.79 17.99 -5.62
C TYR A 186 1.50 16.76 -4.76
N PRO A 187 0.62 15.84 -5.19
CA PRO A 187 0.23 14.68 -4.37
C PRO A 187 1.32 13.61 -4.24
N SER A 188 2.30 13.56 -5.16
CA SER A 188 3.39 12.59 -5.07
C SER A 188 4.75 13.22 -5.31
N ALA A 189 5.79 12.57 -4.79
CA ALA A 189 7.17 12.97 -4.99
C ALA A 189 8.05 11.77 -5.32
N GLN A 190 9.07 12.00 -6.14
CA GLN A 190 10.10 11.06 -6.49
C GLN A 190 11.43 11.50 -5.87
N ILE A 191 12.00 10.67 -5.01
CA ILE A 191 13.24 10.93 -4.29
C ILE A 191 14.32 9.99 -4.84
N GLY A 192 15.40 10.57 -5.36
CA GLY A 192 16.58 9.82 -5.77
C GLY A 192 17.56 9.67 -4.60
N ILE A 193 17.98 8.44 -4.31
CA ILE A 193 18.90 8.11 -3.23
C ILE A 193 20.04 7.27 -3.80
N LYS A 194 21.28 7.73 -3.66
CA LYS A 194 22.47 6.91 -3.90
C LYS A 194 22.81 6.17 -2.62
N LEU A 195 22.71 4.84 -2.68
CA LEU A 195 22.90 3.99 -1.50
C LEU A 195 24.37 4.03 -1.01
N PRO A 196 24.62 3.98 0.31
CA PRO A 196 26.00 4.05 0.84
C PRO A 196 26.83 2.82 0.46
N ALA A 197 26.24 1.63 0.55
CA ALA A 197 26.93 0.37 0.28
C ALA A 197 27.04 0.01 -1.22
N ARG A 198 26.29 0.70 -2.10
CA ARG A 198 26.19 0.34 -3.52
C ARG A 198 26.29 1.60 -4.37
N LYS A 199 27.08 1.58 -5.45
CA LYS A 199 27.12 2.67 -6.45
C LYS A 199 25.78 2.88 -7.21
N LYS A 200 24.71 2.17 -6.82
CA LYS A 200 23.39 2.22 -7.45
C LYS A 200 22.55 3.35 -6.84
N THR A 201 21.93 4.13 -7.72
CA THR A 201 20.87 5.07 -7.35
C THR A 201 19.53 4.34 -7.39
N VAL A 202 18.75 4.51 -6.33
CA VAL A 202 17.37 4.03 -6.24
C VAL A 202 16.45 5.24 -6.29
N SER A 203 15.36 5.10 -7.02
CA SER A 203 14.28 6.06 -7.01
C SER A 203 13.15 5.55 -6.13
N LEU A 204 12.76 6.36 -5.16
CA LEU A 204 11.62 6.14 -4.29
C LEU A 204 10.49 7.06 -4.71
N GLU A 205 9.27 6.54 -4.83
CA GLU A 205 8.08 7.38 -4.96
C GLU A 205 7.33 7.38 -3.63
N VAL A 206 6.88 8.56 -3.19
CA VAL A 206 6.20 8.77 -1.92
C VAL A 206 4.96 9.64 -2.11
N ASP A 207 3.97 9.41 -1.27
CA ASP A 207 2.86 10.34 -1.04
C ASP A 207 3.39 11.55 -0.27
N THR A 208 3.08 12.77 -0.73
CA THR A 208 3.63 14.00 -0.14
C THR A 208 2.98 14.38 1.19
N ALA A 209 1.71 14.04 1.39
CA ALA A 209 0.98 14.36 2.61
C ALA A 209 1.47 13.53 3.80
N THR A 210 1.75 12.24 3.56
CA THR A 210 2.10 11.28 4.60
C THR A 210 3.61 11.00 4.67
N GLY A 211 4.31 11.16 3.54
CA GLY A 211 5.67 10.65 3.35
C GLY A 211 5.73 9.14 3.20
N SER A 212 4.58 8.48 3.02
CA SER A 212 4.52 7.03 2.87
C SER A 212 5.06 6.63 1.49
N PRO A 213 5.94 5.62 1.41
CA PRO A 213 6.36 5.07 0.13
C PRO A 213 5.15 4.55 -0.67
N LEU A 214 5.22 4.67 -1.99
CA LEU A 214 4.28 4.07 -2.93
C LEU A 214 4.85 2.79 -3.57
N ASN A 215 6.15 2.53 -3.39
CA ASN A 215 6.83 1.34 -3.92
C ASN A 215 7.15 0.29 -2.84
N GLU A 216 7.06 -0.99 -3.22
CA GLU A 216 7.21 -2.10 -2.26
C GLU A 216 8.60 -2.21 -1.62
N MET A 217 9.63 -1.67 -2.27
CA MET A 217 11.02 -1.84 -1.83
C MET A 217 11.26 -1.30 -0.42
N TYR A 218 10.53 -0.25 -0.04
CA TYR A 218 10.71 0.45 1.22
C TYR A 218 9.56 0.25 2.19
N PHE A 219 8.67 -0.70 1.94
CA PHE A 219 7.65 -1.06 2.90
C PHE A 219 8.25 -1.85 4.05
N GLN A 220 7.79 -1.56 5.26
CA GLN A 220 8.13 -2.37 6.41
C GLN A 220 7.69 -3.81 6.15
N SER A 221 8.62 -4.74 6.27
CA SER A 221 8.33 -6.17 6.17
C SER A 221 9.01 -6.90 7.31
N PHE A 222 8.39 -7.99 7.73
CA PHE A 222 8.91 -8.87 8.78
C PHE A 222 8.42 -10.29 8.54
N ASP A 223 9.20 -11.23 9.04
CA ASP A 223 8.80 -12.63 9.03
C ASP A 223 7.85 -12.87 10.20
N VAL A 224 6.70 -13.44 9.91
CA VAL A 224 5.81 -13.92 10.96
C VAL A 224 6.17 -15.38 11.22
N VAL A 225 6.80 -15.62 12.37
CA VAL A 225 7.14 -16.96 12.84
C VAL A 225 6.14 -17.42 13.88
N ASN A 226 5.99 -18.73 14.05
CA ASN A 226 5.09 -19.33 15.04
C ASN A 226 3.62 -18.91 14.87
N ILE A 227 3.18 -18.66 13.64
CA ILE A 227 1.74 -18.72 13.35
C ILE A 227 1.35 -20.18 13.56
N ASN A 228 0.86 -20.50 14.74
CA ASN A 228 0.15 -21.74 15.00
C ASN A 228 -1.32 -21.40 14.80
N PRO A 229 -1.84 -21.51 13.56
CA PRO A 229 -3.25 -21.30 13.39
C PRO A 229 -3.91 -22.42 14.21
N ARG A 230 -4.65 -22.07 15.26
CA ARG A 230 -5.35 -23.05 16.09
C ARG A 230 -6.52 -23.64 15.31
N TRP A 231 -6.25 -24.31 14.19
CA TRP A 231 -7.17 -25.20 13.52
C TRP A 231 -6.89 -26.61 14.05
N ARG A 232 -7.26 -26.86 15.31
CA ARG A 232 -7.50 -28.23 15.79
C ARG A 232 -9.01 -28.43 15.70
N SER A 233 -9.48 -29.17 14.70
CA SER A 233 -9.66 -30.61 14.87
C SER A 233 -8.94 -31.48 13.82
N ARG A 234 -8.05 -32.33 14.34
CA ARG A 234 -7.58 -33.64 13.83
C ARG A 234 -7.04 -33.68 12.39
N LEU A 235 -5.74 -33.44 12.23
CA LEU A 235 -4.70 -34.45 11.97
C LEU A 235 -3.33 -33.76 11.81
N ASP A 236 -2.29 -34.53 12.06
CA ASP A 236 -0.88 -34.20 12.30
C ASP A 236 -0.20 -33.16 11.38
N ARG A 237 0.52 -32.20 11.96
CA ARG A 237 1.99 -32.09 12.16
C ARG A 237 2.76 -31.52 10.94
N TRP A 238 3.62 -30.55 11.28
CA TRP A 238 4.69 -29.93 10.48
C TRP A 238 4.26 -29.03 9.32
N PHE A 239 4.08 -27.74 9.61
CA PHE A 239 4.57 -26.66 8.73
C PHE A 239 4.89 -25.43 9.59
N ALA A 240 6.17 -25.10 9.75
CA ALA A 240 6.57 -23.75 10.10
C ALA A 240 6.53 -22.93 8.81
N ILE A 241 5.41 -22.25 8.55
CA ILE A 241 5.33 -21.31 7.42
C ILE A 241 6.01 -20.03 7.89
N SER A 242 7.21 -19.74 7.41
CA SER A 242 7.76 -18.39 7.45
C SER A 242 7.16 -17.62 6.28
N SER A 243 6.20 -16.73 6.55
CA SER A 243 5.70 -15.80 5.53
C SER A 243 6.28 -14.41 5.78
N ARG A 244 6.77 -13.78 4.71
CA ARG A 244 7.10 -12.35 4.73
C ARG A 244 5.80 -11.58 4.68
N ALA A 245 5.45 -10.95 5.78
CA ALA A 245 4.37 -9.99 5.81
C ALA A 245 4.90 -8.60 5.44
N CYS A 246 4.10 -7.85 4.69
CA CYS A 246 4.35 -6.47 4.34
C CYS A 246 3.30 -5.61 5.06
N CYS A 247 3.79 -4.66 5.85
CA CYS A 247 2.99 -3.69 6.57
C CYS A 247 2.58 -2.60 5.58
N ARG A 248 1.35 -2.66 5.10
CA ARG A 248 0.70 -1.57 4.37
C ARG A 248 -0.55 -1.15 5.15
N PHE A 249 -0.59 0.11 5.57
CA PHE A 249 -1.60 0.78 6.38
C PHE A 249 -2.53 1.59 5.50
#